data_AF-A0A099GIA5-F1
#
_entry.id   AF-A0A099GIA5-F1
#
_cell.length_a   1.000
_cell.length_b   1.000
_cell.length_c   1.000
_cell.angle_alpha   90.00
_cell.angle_beta   90.00
_cell.angle_gamma   90.00
#
_symmetry.space_group_name_H-M   'P 1'
#
loop_
_entity.id
_entity.type
_entity.pdbx_description
1 polymer ?
#
loop_
_entity_poly.entity_id
_entity_poly.type
_entity_poly.pdbx_seq_one_letter_code
_entity_poly.pdbx_strand_id
1 'polypeptide(L)'
;MIRAAILLASLAIAAPALGQSFSCRIGTTPTCLGFGETVCSSSGMCVNQNSACFDRYQCNFEGFTCRSNVTECVDRYERLLREHNDLVRDYNALLADHRTLLSTHNDLVDEYNQNLAITRRLRSELADVETCLILARTLEDARLCAP
;
A
#
# COMPACT_ATOMS: atom_id res chain seq x y z
N MET A 1 -3.22 99.51 0.18
CA MET A 1 -3.70 100.18 1.41
C MET A 1 -5.22 100.25 1.36
N ILE A 2 -5.87 100.10 2.53
CA ILE A 2 -7.30 100.36 2.82
C ILE A 2 -8.28 99.19 2.61
N ARG A 3 -8.46 98.46 3.72
CA ARG A 3 -9.71 97.96 4.36
C ARG A 3 -11.04 98.11 3.60
N ALA A 4 -11.69 96.97 3.35
CA ALA A 4 -13.12 96.64 3.51
C ALA A 4 -13.33 95.30 2.76
N ALA A 5 -13.96 94.24 3.24
CA ALA A 5 -15.09 94.14 4.14
C ALA A 5 -15.05 92.80 4.90
N ILE A 6 -15.54 92.86 6.13
CA ILE A 6 -15.89 91.73 6.99
C ILE A 6 -17.29 91.27 6.55
N LEU A 7 -17.49 89.96 6.32
CA LEU A 7 -18.64 89.15 6.79
C LEU A 7 -18.90 87.93 5.88
N LEU A 8 -19.16 86.80 6.56
CA LEU A 8 -19.78 85.55 6.08
C LEU A 8 -18.87 84.65 5.24
N ALA A 9 -18.69 83.37 5.51
CA ALA A 9 -19.18 82.49 6.55
C ALA A 9 -18.35 81.20 6.46
N SER A 10 -18.19 80.52 7.59
CA SER A 10 -18.03 79.06 7.69
C SER A 10 -16.95 78.38 6.84
N LEU A 11 -15.91 77.83 7.50
CA LEU A 11 -15.80 76.37 7.60
C LEU A 11 -14.68 75.97 8.57
N ALA A 12 -15.09 75.14 9.54
CA ALA A 12 -14.30 74.12 10.23
C ALA A 12 -13.02 74.58 10.97
N ILE A 13 -13.22 74.73 12.27
CA ILE A 13 -12.25 74.41 13.31
C ILE A 13 -11.58 73.07 12.96
N ALA A 14 -10.36 73.10 12.43
CA ALA A 14 -9.48 71.93 12.47
C ALA A 14 -9.01 71.82 13.93
N ALA A 15 -9.82 71.18 14.76
CA ALA A 15 -9.36 70.67 16.03
C ALA A 15 -8.16 69.75 15.75
N PRO A 16 -7.15 69.68 16.63
CA PRO A 16 -6.21 68.58 16.56
C PRO A 16 -7.06 67.32 16.62
N ALA A 17 -6.98 66.49 15.57
CA ALA A 17 -7.44 65.12 15.67
C ALA A 17 -6.60 64.52 16.81
N LEU A 18 -7.21 64.48 18.00
CA LEU A 18 -6.80 63.63 19.09
C LEU A 18 -6.73 62.25 18.47
N GLY A 19 -5.51 61.82 18.12
CA GLY A 19 -5.23 60.43 17.80
C GLY A 19 -5.84 59.63 18.94
N GLN A 20 -6.85 58.83 18.61
CA GLN A 20 -7.58 58.08 19.61
C GLN A 20 -6.57 57.32 20.44
N SER A 21 -6.55 57.61 21.73
CA SER A 21 -5.74 56.92 22.69
C SER A 21 -6.16 55.45 22.67
N PHE A 22 -5.39 54.62 21.99
CA PHE A 22 -5.48 53.18 22.15
C PHE A 22 -4.87 52.84 23.51
N SER A 23 -5.67 52.96 24.57
CA SER A 23 -5.32 52.40 25.87
C SER A 23 -5.50 50.89 25.80
N CYS A 24 -4.40 50.16 25.60
CA CYS A 24 -4.38 48.73 25.81
C CYS A 24 -4.15 48.46 27.31
N ARG A 25 -4.99 47.60 27.91
CA ARG A 25 -4.69 47.04 29.24
C ARG A 25 -3.39 46.25 29.16
N ILE A 26 -2.60 46.29 30.25
CA ILE A 26 -1.34 45.56 30.41
C ILE A 26 -1.52 44.10 29.94
N GLY A 27 -0.73 43.70 28.93
CA GLY A 27 -0.66 42.32 28.44
C GLY A 27 -0.92 42.09 26.94
N THR A 28 -1.33 43.09 26.17
CA THR A 28 -1.49 42.95 24.72
C THR A 28 -0.66 43.97 23.96
N THR A 29 0.27 43.50 23.14
CA THR A 29 0.86 44.30 22.06
C THR A 29 -0.18 44.41 20.95
N PRO A 30 -0.74 45.60 20.64
CA PRO A 30 -1.60 45.75 19.49
C PRO A 30 -0.75 45.70 18.21
N THR A 31 -0.81 44.58 17.49
CA THR A 31 -0.41 44.56 16.07
C THR A 31 -1.69 44.71 15.26
N CYS A 32 -1.68 45.56 14.23
CA CYS A 32 -2.78 45.62 13.28
C CYS A 32 -2.84 44.28 12.57
N LEU A 33 -3.90 43.50 12.80
CA LEU A 33 -4.11 42.24 12.11
C LEU A 33 -4.41 42.50 10.63
N GLY A 34 -3.73 41.79 9.75
CA GLY A 34 -4.02 41.80 8.31
C GLY A 34 -5.36 41.14 7.97
N PHE A 35 -5.82 41.33 6.73
CA PHE A 35 -7.04 40.66 6.24
C PHE A 35 -6.83 39.13 6.24
N GLY A 36 -7.53 38.42 7.11
CA GLY A 36 -7.42 36.96 7.28
C GLY A 36 -6.67 36.48 8.53
N GLU A 37 -6.16 37.39 9.36
CA GLU A 37 -5.51 37.00 10.63
C GLU A 37 -6.54 36.87 11.77
N THR A 38 -6.35 35.85 12.63
CA THR A 38 -7.20 35.60 13.81
C THR A 38 -6.36 35.68 15.08
N VAL A 39 -6.86 36.39 16.10
CA VAL A 39 -6.21 36.42 17.42
C VAL A 39 -6.52 35.11 18.13
N CYS A 40 -5.49 34.31 18.34
CA CYS A 40 -5.62 33.14 19.19
C CYS A 40 -5.48 33.56 20.66
N SER A 41 -6.22 32.86 21.53
CA SER A 41 -6.10 33.00 22.98
C SER A 41 -4.62 33.00 23.39
N SER A 42 -4.23 33.69 24.47
CA SER A 42 -2.89 33.55 25.05
C SER A 42 -2.58 32.11 25.48
N SER A 43 -3.60 31.25 25.57
CA SER A 43 -3.53 29.82 25.82
C SER A 43 -3.84 28.94 24.58
N GLY A 44 -3.97 29.50 23.37
CA GLY A 44 -4.34 28.78 22.16
C GLY A 44 -3.41 29.06 20.98
N MET A 45 -3.08 28.03 20.19
CA MET A 45 -2.35 28.18 18.92
C MET A 45 -3.31 28.33 17.75
N CYS A 46 -2.95 29.18 16.79
CA CYS A 46 -3.73 29.38 15.56
C CYS A 46 -3.59 28.20 14.62
N VAL A 47 -4.72 27.61 14.25
CA VAL A 47 -4.81 26.58 13.22
C VAL A 47 -5.40 27.14 11.94
N ASN A 48 -5.04 26.52 10.81
CA ASN A 48 -5.67 26.80 9.54
C ASN A 48 -7.18 26.51 9.62
N GLN A 49 -8.03 27.35 9.03
CA GLN A 49 -9.49 27.19 9.03
C GLN A 49 -9.96 25.84 8.45
N ASN A 50 -9.16 25.21 7.60
CA ASN A 50 -9.44 23.91 6.99
C ASN A 50 -8.94 22.72 7.83
N SER A 51 -8.51 22.94 9.07
CA SER A 51 -8.01 21.88 9.95
C SER A 51 -9.18 21.03 10.48
N ALA A 52 -9.14 19.72 10.23
CA ALA A 52 -10.06 18.75 10.81
C ALA A 52 -9.34 17.93 11.89
N CYS A 53 -9.77 18.07 13.16
CA CYS A 53 -9.31 17.24 14.28
C CYS A 53 -10.06 15.87 14.22
N PHE A 54 -9.40 14.75 14.56
CA PHE A 54 -10.04 13.42 14.58
C PHE A 54 -11.14 13.28 15.63
N ASP A 55 -11.06 14.07 16.70
CA ASP A 55 -12.05 14.14 17.78
C ASP A 55 -12.16 15.57 18.33
N ARG A 56 -13.22 15.83 19.10
CA ARG A 56 -13.39 17.11 19.82
C ARG A 56 -12.25 17.28 20.83
N TYR A 57 -11.70 18.49 20.94
CA TYR A 57 -10.66 18.87 21.90
C TYR A 57 -9.28 18.21 21.75
N GLN A 58 -9.01 17.46 20.67
CA GLN A 58 -7.67 16.90 20.37
C GLN A 58 -6.65 17.93 19.87
N CYS A 59 -7.07 19.18 19.77
CA CYS A 59 -6.25 20.29 19.31
C CYS A 59 -5.79 21.05 20.58
N ASN A 60 -4.75 20.54 21.24
CA ASN A 60 -4.21 21.04 22.52
C ASN A 60 -2.74 21.51 22.41
N PHE A 61 -2.12 21.91 23.54
CA PHE A 61 -0.77 22.45 23.60
C PHE A 61 0.36 21.43 23.30
N GLU A 62 0.05 20.14 23.23
CA GLU A 62 1.02 19.06 23.01
C GLU A 62 1.12 18.62 21.54
N GLY A 63 0.17 19.02 20.68
CA GLY A 63 0.31 18.86 19.23
C GLY A 63 -0.98 18.51 18.50
N PHE A 64 -1.13 19.07 17.31
CA PHE A 64 -2.27 18.83 16.42
C PHE A 64 -2.13 17.50 15.69
N THR A 65 -3.02 16.54 15.95
CA THR A 65 -3.23 15.42 15.01
C THR A 65 -4.37 15.81 14.07
N CYS A 66 -4.09 16.69 13.11
CA CYS A 66 -5.00 16.99 12.00
C CYS A 66 -4.99 15.83 11.00
N ARG A 67 -6.05 15.66 10.20
CA ARG A 67 -6.08 14.69 9.07
C ARG A 67 -4.86 14.82 8.14
N SER A 68 -4.28 16.01 8.03
CA SER A 68 -3.06 16.30 7.28
C SER A 68 -1.77 15.69 7.87
N ASN A 69 -1.78 15.20 9.12
CA ASN A 69 -0.62 14.60 9.78
C ASN A 69 -0.50 13.09 9.51
N VAL A 70 -1.59 12.39 9.15
CA VAL A 70 -1.57 10.93 8.92
C VAL A 70 -1.45 10.52 7.46
N THR A 71 -1.40 11.46 6.51
CA THR A 71 -1.34 11.17 5.07
C THR A 71 -0.17 10.23 4.74
N GLU A 72 1.02 10.48 5.29
CA GLU A 72 2.18 9.62 5.07
C GLU A 72 1.97 8.21 5.63
N CYS A 73 1.29 8.08 6.78
CA CYS A 73 0.97 6.80 7.40
C CYS A 73 0.01 6.00 6.51
N VAL A 74 -1.02 6.66 5.98
CA VAL A 74 -1.99 6.06 5.04
C VAL A 74 -1.27 5.63 3.75
N ASP A 75 -0.47 6.51 3.16
CA ASP A 75 0.28 6.19 1.92
C ASP A 75 1.22 5.00 2.11
N ARG A 76 1.88 4.92 3.28
CA ARG A 76 2.75 3.80 3.65
C ARG A 76 1.96 2.51 3.85
N TYR A 77 0.82 2.59 4.53
CA TYR A 77 -0.07 1.45 4.72
C TYR A 77 -0.61 0.92 3.40
N GLU A 78 -1.08 1.79 2.50
CA GLU A 78 -1.58 1.38 1.19
C GLU A 78 -0.49 0.76 0.33
N ARG A 79 0.74 1.25 0.41
CA ARG A 79 1.89 0.65 -0.28
C ARG A 79 2.18 -0.75 0.27
N LEU A 80 2.26 -0.90 1.59
CA LEU A 80 2.46 -2.19 2.24
C LEU A 80 1.34 -3.18 1.89
N LEU A 81 0.10 -2.71 1.82
CA LEU A 81 -1.04 -3.53 1.44
C LEU A 81 -0.93 -4.02 -0.01
N ARG A 82 -0.47 -3.16 -0.95
CA ARG A 82 -0.20 -3.56 -2.33
C ARG A 82 0.91 -4.60 -2.41
N GLU A 83 2.04 -4.35 -1.75
CA GLU A 83 3.17 -5.29 -1.70
C GLU A 83 2.76 -6.64 -1.09
N HIS A 84 1.94 -6.63 -0.04
CA HIS A 84 1.41 -7.83 0.57
C HIS A 84 0.51 -8.62 -0.40
N ASN A 85 -0.39 -7.94 -1.11
CA ASN A 85 -1.28 -8.58 -2.09
C ASN A 85 -0.49 -9.15 -3.27
N ASP A 86 0.57 -8.48 -3.71
CA ASP A 86 1.47 -8.98 -4.74
C ASP A 86 2.20 -10.25 -4.25
N LEU A 87 2.73 -10.25 -3.03
CA LEU A 87 3.36 -11.43 -2.43
C LEU A 87 2.38 -12.61 -2.31
N VAL A 88 1.14 -12.36 -1.91
CA VAL A 88 0.10 -13.40 -1.83
C VAL A 88 -0.21 -13.98 -3.21
N ARG A 89 -0.25 -13.14 -4.26
CA ARG A 89 -0.46 -13.58 -5.64
C ARG A 89 0.70 -14.48 -6.10
N ASP A 90 1.93 -14.06 -5.85
CA ASP A 90 3.13 -14.82 -6.23
C ASP A 90 3.21 -16.16 -5.49
N TYR A 91 2.89 -16.17 -4.19
CA TYR A 91 2.79 -17.41 -3.41
C TYR A 91 1.75 -18.38 -3.98
N ASN A 92 0.57 -17.86 -4.35
CA ASN A 92 -0.49 -18.70 -4.93
C ASN A 92 -0.09 -19.26 -6.30
N ALA A 93 0.64 -18.50 -7.11
CA ALA A 93 1.20 -18.97 -8.37
C ALA A 93 2.22 -20.09 -8.15
N LEU A 94 3.18 -19.89 -7.23
CA LEU A 94 4.17 -20.91 -6.87
C LEU A 94 3.51 -22.19 -6.35
N LEU A 95 2.44 -22.06 -5.56
CA LEU A 95 1.68 -23.21 -5.06
C LEU A 95 0.95 -23.96 -6.19
N ALA A 96 0.47 -23.25 -7.22
CA ALA A 96 -0.11 -23.89 -8.40
C ALA A 96 0.95 -24.63 -9.21
N ASP A 97 2.11 -24.02 -9.44
CA ASP A 97 3.23 -24.65 -10.14
C ASP A 97 3.72 -25.91 -9.42
N HIS A 98 3.82 -25.84 -8.09
CA HIS A 98 4.19 -27.00 -7.26
C HIS A 98 3.20 -28.16 -7.42
N ARG A 99 1.88 -27.89 -7.49
CA ARG A 99 0.87 -28.94 -7.70
C ARG A 99 1.01 -29.58 -9.08
N THR A 100 1.26 -28.78 -10.11
CA THR A 100 1.51 -29.27 -11.46
C THR A 100 2.75 -30.17 -11.49
N LEU A 101 3.85 -29.71 -10.89
CA LEU A 101 5.10 -30.48 -10.80
C LEU A 101 4.90 -31.82 -10.09
N LEU A 102 4.13 -31.82 -8.99
CA LEU A 102 3.82 -33.05 -8.25
C LEU A 102 2.99 -34.03 -9.11
N SER A 103 2.03 -33.52 -9.89
CA SER A 103 1.25 -34.36 -10.81
C SER A 103 2.16 -35.00 -11.86
N THR A 104 2.98 -34.19 -12.55
CA THR A 104 3.92 -34.69 -13.56
C THR A 104 4.92 -35.69 -12.98
N HIS A 105 5.36 -35.48 -11.74
CA HIS A 105 6.23 -36.43 -11.07
C HIS A 105 5.55 -37.79 -10.86
N ASN A 106 4.30 -37.79 -10.39
CA ASN A 106 3.55 -39.03 -10.20
C ASN A 106 3.31 -39.77 -11.52
N ASP A 107 2.95 -39.04 -12.58
CA ASP A 107 2.76 -39.63 -13.92
C ASP A 107 4.06 -40.32 -14.40
N LEU A 108 5.21 -39.67 -14.20
CA LEU A 108 6.51 -40.23 -14.56
C LEU A 108 6.87 -41.48 -13.75
N VAL A 109 6.52 -41.51 -12.46
CA VAL A 109 6.72 -42.68 -11.59
C VAL A 109 5.86 -43.85 -12.07
N ASP A 110 4.62 -43.58 -12.47
CA ASP A 110 3.72 -44.61 -12.99
C ASP A 110 4.22 -45.18 -14.32
N GLU A 111 4.66 -44.33 -15.25
CA GLU A 111 5.29 -44.76 -16.51
C GLU A 111 6.55 -45.60 -16.26
N TYR A 112 7.40 -45.19 -15.31
CA TYR A 112 8.58 -45.94 -14.93
C TYR A 112 8.21 -47.34 -14.42
N ASN A 113 7.21 -47.44 -13.55
CA ASN A 113 6.75 -48.72 -13.00
C ASN A 113 6.16 -49.64 -14.08
N GLN A 114 5.43 -49.09 -15.05
CA GLN A 114 4.92 -49.83 -16.20
C GLN A 114 6.06 -50.38 -17.06
N ASN A 115 7.05 -49.54 -17.39
CA ASN A 115 8.23 -49.96 -18.15
C ASN A 115 9.03 -51.06 -17.43
N LEU A 116 9.17 -50.95 -16.10
CA LEU A 116 9.79 -51.97 -15.27
C LEU A 116 9.01 -53.29 -15.32
N ALA A 117 7.69 -53.25 -15.29
CA ALA A 117 6.84 -54.45 -15.40
C ALA A 117 6.99 -55.11 -16.79
N ILE A 118 6.98 -54.33 -17.87
CA ILE A 118 7.21 -54.82 -19.24
C ILE A 118 8.59 -55.49 -19.34
N THR A 119 9.63 -54.84 -18.81
CA THR A 119 11.00 -55.38 -18.84
C THR A 119 11.09 -56.72 -18.11
N ARG A 120 10.45 -56.84 -16.94
CA ARG A 120 10.39 -58.09 -16.18
C ARG A 120 9.67 -59.19 -16.95
N ARG A 121 8.53 -58.85 -17.58
CA ARG A 121 7.77 -59.79 -18.41
C ARG A 121 8.59 -60.30 -19.59
N LEU A 122 9.18 -59.39 -20.36
CA LEU A 122 10.00 -59.74 -21.52
C LEU A 122 11.19 -60.60 -21.13
N ARG A 123 11.81 -60.30 -19.98
CA ARG A 123 12.90 -61.12 -19.44
C ARG A 123 12.45 -62.54 -19.10
N SER A 124 11.25 -62.70 -18.53
CA SER A 124 10.68 -64.02 -18.24
C SER A 124 10.37 -64.78 -19.53
N GLU A 125 9.70 -64.14 -20.48
CA GLU A 125 9.36 -64.74 -21.77
C GLU A 125 10.63 -65.19 -22.51
N LEU A 126 11.69 -64.38 -22.49
CA LEU A 126 12.98 -64.75 -23.07
C LEU A 126 13.61 -65.97 -22.38
N ALA A 127 13.56 -66.04 -21.05
CA ALA A 127 14.09 -67.19 -20.30
C ALA A 127 13.30 -68.48 -20.58
N ASP A 128 11.98 -68.37 -20.77
CA ASP A 128 11.12 -69.50 -21.13
C ASP A 128 11.45 -70.02 -22.53
N VAL A 129 11.60 -69.11 -23.51
CA VAL A 129 12.02 -69.45 -24.89
C VAL A 129 13.42 -70.09 -24.89
N GLU A 130 14.38 -69.49 -24.17
CA GLU A 130 15.74 -70.03 -24.05
C GLU A 130 15.73 -71.44 -23.47
N THR A 131 14.98 -71.67 -22.40
CA THR A 131 14.85 -72.99 -21.77
C THR A 131 14.23 -73.99 -22.74
N CYS A 132 13.19 -73.60 -23.48
CA CYS A 132 12.57 -74.47 -24.48
C CYS A 132 13.55 -74.86 -25.59
N LEU A 133 14.32 -73.90 -26.11
CA LEU A 133 15.31 -74.16 -27.16
C LEU A 133 16.44 -75.09 -26.68
N ILE A 134 16.86 -74.98 -25.42
CA ILE A 134 17.85 -75.89 -24.83
C ILE A 134 17.33 -77.34 -24.75
N LEU A 135 16.02 -77.51 -24.52
CA LEU A 135 15.38 -78.82 -24.36
C LEU A 135 14.91 -79.44 -25.68
N ALA A 136 14.80 -78.65 -26.75
CA ALA A 136 14.36 -79.11 -28.07
C ALA A 136 15.30 -80.18 -28.63
N ARG A 137 14.73 -81.26 -29.17
CA ARG A 137 15.50 -82.40 -29.71
C ARG A 137 15.54 -82.41 -31.24
N THR A 138 14.61 -81.71 -31.88
CA THR A 138 14.49 -81.59 -33.33
C THR A 138 14.25 -80.14 -33.75
N LEU A 139 14.42 -79.86 -35.04
CA LEU A 139 14.13 -78.55 -35.62
C LEU A 139 12.64 -78.19 -35.49
N GLU A 140 11.75 -79.17 -35.67
CA GLU A 140 10.32 -79.03 -35.46
C GLU A 140 9.99 -78.65 -34.00
N ASP A 141 10.63 -79.27 -33.00
CA ASP A 141 10.42 -78.91 -31.58
C ASP A 141 10.85 -77.46 -31.30
N ALA A 142 12.01 -77.04 -31.83
CA ALA A 142 12.54 -75.69 -31.64
C ALA A 142 11.64 -74.62 -32.29
N ARG A 143 10.97 -74.93 -33.41
CA ARG A 143 10.01 -74.03 -34.06
C ARG A 143 8.76 -73.77 -33.24
N LEU A 144 8.44 -74.63 -32.27
CA LEU A 144 7.29 -74.47 -31.37
C LEU A 144 7.62 -73.67 -30.10
N CYS A 145 8.89 -73.32 -29.86
CA CYS A 145 9.34 -72.64 -28.65
C CYS A 145 9.01 -71.15 -28.58
N ALA A 146 8.63 -70.53 -29.70
CA ALA A 146 8.10 -69.17 -29.74
C ALA A 146 6.66 -69.21 -30.25
N PRO A 147 5.70 -68.48 -29.64
CA PRO A 147 4.36 -68.32 -30.18
C PRO A 147 4.33 -67.53 -31.48
#